data_AF-A0A351X0G2-F1
#
_entry.id   AF-A0A351X0G2-F1
#
_cell.length_a   1.000
_cell.length_b   1.000
_cell.length_c   1.000
_cell.angle_alpha   90.00
_cell.angle_beta   90.00
_cell.angle_gamma   90.00
#
_symmetry.space_group_name_H-M   'P 1'
#
loop_
_entity.id
_entity.type
_entity.pdbx_description
1 polymer ?
#
loop_
_entity_poly.entity_id
_entity_poly.type
_entity_poly.pdbx_seq_one_letter_code
_entity_poly.pdbx_strand_id
1 'polypeptide(L)'
;MGKNMRLTCYGRKGSRPEWENALSGVSFDLFLAELAQELERFGIALEQGGESGQVIEVKSYADLLNSVRIASPSDGISNVCVGHVIGKSPRLDPMEDIRRAVNRIAFAPETVAPDDENRKVCHNCGCGC
;
A
#
# COMPACT_ATOMS: atom_id res chain seq x y z
N MET A 1 -15.62 5.58 -17.34
CA MET A 1 -14.69 6.32 -16.46
C MET A 1 -13.81 5.27 -15.81
N GLY A 2 -12.49 5.32 -16.04
CA GLY A 2 -11.56 4.29 -15.54
C GLY A 2 -11.43 4.34 -14.02
N LYS A 3 -10.97 3.25 -13.43
CA LYS A 3 -10.69 3.15 -11.99
C LYS A 3 -9.36 3.84 -11.69
N ASN A 4 -9.33 4.67 -10.65
CA ASN A 4 -8.12 5.40 -10.24
C ASN A 4 -7.70 4.94 -8.84
N MET A 5 -6.48 4.45 -8.75
CA MET A 5 -5.85 3.99 -7.52
C MET A 5 -4.64 4.85 -7.18
N ARG A 6 -4.41 5.08 -5.89
CA ARG A 6 -3.26 5.84 -5.40
C ARG A 6 -2.49 5.03 -4.38
N LEU A 7 -1.18 4.91 -4.57
CA LEU A 7 -0.27 4.29 -3.61
C LEU A 7 0.57 5.37 -2.91
N THR A 8 0.48 5.45 -1.59
CA THR A 8 1.22 6.43 -0.79
C THR A 8 2.16 5.71 0.18
N CYS A 9 3.44 6.06 0.13
CA CYS A 9 4.41 5.63 1.14
C CYS A 9 4.50 6.71 2.23
N TYR A 10 4.08 6.39 3.44
CA TYR A 10 4.25 7.27 4.60
C TYR A 10 5.72 7.32 5.00
N GLY A 11 6.09 8.39 5.71
CA GLY A 11 7.38 8.47 6.37
C GLY A 11 7.53 7.34 7.40
N ARG A 12 8.75 6.93 7.66
CA ARG A 12 9.05 5.83 8.59
C ARG A 12 10.15 6.22 9.55
N LYS A 13 9.95 5.92 10.83
CA LYS A 13 10.94 6.12 11.90
C LYS A 13 11.40 4.76 12.43
N GLY A 14 12.72 4.57 12.58
CA GLY A 14 13.28 3.31 13.09
C GLY A 14 13.30 2.16 12.09
N SER A 15 12.94 2.44 10.83
CA SER A 15 12.99 1.47 9.74
C SER A 15 14.43 1.12 9.37
N ARG A 16 14.61 -0.11 8.90
CA ARG A 16 15.93 -0.62 8.52
C ARG A 16 16.30 -0.13 7.12
N PRO A 17 17.59 0.14 6.83
CA PRO A 17 18.01 0.64 5.52
C PRO A 17 17.56 -0.21 4.34
N GLU A 18 17.55 -1.54 4.49
CA GLU A 18 17.09 -2.45 3.44
C GLU A 18 15.61 -2.25 3.07
N TRP A 19 14.77 -1.87 4.05
CA TRP A 19 13.35 -1.60 3.82
C TRP A 19 13.12 -0.21 3.25
N GLU A 20 13.90 0.79 3.68
CA GLU A 20 13.86 2.12 3.06
C GLU A 20 14.26 2.07 1.60
N ASN A 21 15.34 1.35 1.28
CA ASN A 21 15.81 1.19 -0.09
C ASN A 21 14.80 0.44 -0.96
N ALA A 22 14.02 -0.48 -0.40
CA ALA A 22 12.98 -1.20 -1.13
C ALA A 22 11.75 -0.33 -1.46
N LEU A 23 11.50 0.74 -0.70
CA LEU A 23 10.33 1.62 -0.82
C LEU A 23 10.67 3.04 -1.28
N SER A 24 11.88 3.26 -1.80
CA SER A 24 12.33 4.56 -2.28
C SER A 24 13.36 4.44 -3.40
N GLY A 25 13.55 5.55 -4.12
CA GLY A 25 14.54 5.67 -5.18
C GLY A 25 14.16 4.94 -6.47
N VAL A 26 15.10 4.94 -7.40
CA VAL A 26 14.88 4.57 -8.80
C VAL A 26 14.30 3.17 -8.98
N SER A 27 14.75 2.19 -8.19
CA SER A 27 14.24 0.82 -8.29
C SER A 27 12.76 0.72 -7.92
N PHE A 28 12.33 1.47 -6.91
CA PHE A 28 10.92 1.53 -6.51
C PHE A 28 10.08 2.30 -7.53
N ASP A 29 10.61 3.40 -8.06
CA ASP A 29 9.93 4.21 -9.08
C ASP A 29 9.69 3.40 -10.37
N LEU A 30 10.70 2.64 -10.82
CA LEU A 30 10.58 1.73 -11.97
C LEU A 30 9.55 0.63 -11.71
N PHE A 31 9.60 -0.01 -10.55
CA PHE A 31 8.62 -1.01 -10.15
C PHE A 31 7.18 -0.46 -10.20
N LEU A 32 6.96 0.76 -9.68
CA LEU A 32 5.64 1.36 -9.66
C LEU A 32 5.17 1.75 -11.07
N ALA A 33 6.07 2.25 -11.92
CA ALA A 33 5.78 2.56 -13.32
C ALA A 33 5.40 1.31 -14.12
N GLU A 34 6.12 0.20 -13.94
CA GLU A 34 5.80 -1.09 -14.57
C GLU A 34 4.42 -1.59 -14.11
N LEU A 35 4.16 -1.57 -12.80
CA LEU A 35 2.86 -1.97 -12.24
C LEU A 35 1.71 -1.10 -12.76
N ALA A 36 1.91 0.22 -12.87
CA ALA A 36 0.93 1.13 -13.44
C ALA A 36 0.66 0.82 -14.91
N GLN A 37 1.70 0.56 -15.71
CA GLN A 37 1.57 0.20 -17.12
C GLN A 37 0.84 -1.15 -17.32
N GLU A 38 1.05 -2.11 -16.43
CA GLU A 38 0.30 -3.38 -16.45
C GLU A 38 -1.20 -3.14 -16.21
N LEU A 39 -1.55 -2.32 -15.22
CA LEU A 39 -2.92 -2.01 -14.84
C LEU A 39 -3.67 -1.15 -15.87
N GLU A 40 -2.94 -0.27 -16.57
CA GLU A 40 -3.50 0.59 -17.61
C GLU A 40 -4.20 -0.21 -18.73
N ARG A 41 -3.67 -1.41 -19.04
CA ARG A 41 -4.26 -2.35 -20.02
C ARG A 41 -5.66 -2.82 -19.64
N PHE A 42 -6.03 -2.68 -18.37
CA PHE A 42 -7.35 -3.01 -17.82
C PHE A 42 -8.19 -1.76 -17.55
N GLY A 43 -7.74 -0.58 -17.97
CA GLY A 43 -8.43 0.70 -17.71
C GLY A 43 -8.33 1.16 -16.26
N ILE A 44 -7.29 0.73 -15.54
CA ILE A 44 -7.02 1.08 -14.15
C ILE A 44 -5.76 1.96 -14.11
N ALA A 45 -5.88 3.20 -13.64
CA ALA A 45 -4.74 4.07 -13.41
C ALA A 45 -4.21 3.86 -11.99
N LEU A 46 -2.89 3.71 -11.85
CA LEU A 46 -2.20 3.70 -10.57
C LEU A 46 -1.22 4.87 -10.52
N GLU A 47 -1.36 5.72 -9.51
CA GLU A 47 -0.46 6.85 -9.29
C GLU A 47 0.23 6.75 -7.92
N GLN A 48 1.43 7.34 -7.82
CA GLN A 48 2.07 7.56 -6.54
C GLN A 48 1.43 8.78 -5.86
N GLY A 49 0.97 8.60 -4.63
CA GLY A 49 0.52 9.70 -3.79
C GLY A 49 1.68 10.56 -3.33
N GLY A 50 1.42 11.86 -3.17
CA GLY A 50 2.41 12.79 -2.60
C GLY A 50 2.72 12.52 -1.13
N GLU A 51 3.72 13.24 -0.61
CA GLU A 51 4.11 13.17 0.80
C GLU A 51 2.92 13.52 1.71
N SER A 52 2.52 12.56 2.55
CA SER A 52 1.33 12.69 3.40
C SER A 52 1.59 13.41 4.73
N GLY A 53 2.85 13.81 5.01
CA GLY A 53 3.30 14.31 6.31
C GLY A 53 3.17 13.29 7.46
N GLN A 54 2.57 12.11 7.21
CA GLN A 54 2.38 11.07 8.20
C GLN A 54 3.65 10.22 8.33
N VAL A 55 3.96 9.85 9.56
CA VAL A 55 5.14 9.04 9.90
C VAL A 55 4.72 7.88 10.79
N ILE A 56 5.12 6.66 10.44
CA ILE A 56 4.90 5.45 11.23
C ILE A 56 6.20 5.01 11.89
N GLU A 57 6.14 4.60 13.17
CA GLU A 57 7.26 3.94 13.83
C GLU A 57 7.32 2.46 13.41
N VAL A 58 8.43 2.06 12.78
CA VAL A 58 8.60 0.72 12.22
C VAL A 58 9.42 -0.14 13.18
N LYS A 59 8.77 -1.10 13.83
CA LYS A 59 9.41 -2.08 14.75
C LYS A 59 9.44 -3.50 14.16
N SER A 60 8.60 -3.74 13.16
CA SER A 60 8.42 -5.03 12.50
C SER A 60 8.12 -4.85 11.02
N TYR A 61 8.20 -5.94 10.26
CA TYR A 61 7.80 -5.95 8.86
C TYR A 61 6.29 -5.64 8.69
N ALA A 62 5.45 -6.01 9.67
CA ALA A 62 4.04 -5.64 9.63
C ALA A 62 3.86 -4.12 9.73
N ASP A 63 4.65 -3.44 10.57
CA ASP A 63 4.64 -1.97 10.65
C ASP A 63 5.13 -1.32 9.35
N LEU A 64 6.12 -1.94 8.69
CA LEU A 64 6.58 -1.50 7.37
C LEU A 64 5.44 -1.53 6.35
N LEU A 65 4.71 -2.65 6.25
CA LEU A 65 3.56 -2.76 5.35
C LEU A 65 2.41 -1.81 5.73
N ASN A 66 2.28 -1.46 7.01
CA ASN A 66 1.31 -0.47 7.46
C ASN A 66 1.65 0.96 6.97
N SER A 67 2.91 1.25 6.68
CA SER A 67 3.35 2.54 6.12
C SER A 67 3.05 2.72 4.64
N VAL A 68 2.66 1.67 3.93
CA VAL A 68 2.29 1.74 2.52
C VAL A 68 0.78 1.64 2.40
N ARG A 69 0.20 2.65 1.76
CA ARG A 69 -1.26 2.87 1.75
C ARG A 69 -1.78 2.88 0.34
N ILE A 70 -2.99 2.35 0.15
CA ILE A 70 -3.67 2.30 -1.12
C ILE A 70 -5.05 2.93 -0.96
N ALA A 71 -5.39 3.85 -1.85
CA ALA A 71 -6.73 4.39 -2.02
C ALA A 71 -7.29 3.94 -3.36
N SER A 72 -8.58 3.63 -3.41
CA SER A 72 -9.34 3.40 -4.63
C SER A 72 -10.77 3.91 -4.44
N PRO A 73 -11.02 5.22 -4.66
CA PRO A 73 -12.29 5.85 -4.32
C PRO A 73 -13.50 5.24 -5.05
N SER A 74 -13.31 4.73 -6.28
CA SER A 74 -14.39 4.07 -7.03
C SER A 74 -14.84 2.74 -6.40
N ASP A 75 -14.02 2.13 -5.56
CA ASP A 75 -14.38 0.92 -4.80
C ASP A 75 -14.72 1.22 -3.33
N GLY A 76 -14.83 2.51 -2.95
CA GLY A 76 -15.06 2.92 -1.57
C GLY A 76 -13.86 2.76 -0.62
N ILE A 77 -12.66 2.48 -1.14
CA ILE A 77 -11.44 2.32 -0.34
C ILE A 77 -10.77 3.68 -0.23
N SER A 78 -10.75 4.25 0.97
CA SER A 78 -10.25 5.61 1.18
C SER A 78 -8.74 5.66 1.40
N ASN A 79 -8.21 4.74 2.23
CA ASN A 79 -6.81 4.74 2.67
C ASN A 79 -6.50 3.44 3.46
N VAL A 80 -6.31 2.30 2.80
CA VAL A 80 -6.03 1.02 3.45
C VAL A 80 -4.55 0.68 3.41
N CYS A 81 -3.99 0.01 4.43
CA CYS A 81 -2.59 -0.42 4.39
C CYS A 81 -2.41 -1.73 3.62
N VAL A 82 -1.23 -1.91 3.02
CA VAL A 82 -0.84 -3.17 2.36
C VAL A 82 -0.97 -4.35 3.31
N GLY A 83 -0.54 -4.19 4.57
CA GLY A 83 -0.62 -5.24 5.59
C GLY A 83 -2.05 -5.75 5.83
N HIS A 84 -3.06 -4.88 5.78
CA HIS A 84 -4.48 -5.28 5.90
C HIS A 84 -4.97 -6.04 4.66
N VAL A 85 -4.56 -5.62 3.48
CA VAL A 85 -5.01 -6.20 2.21
C VAL A 85 -4.49 -7.64 2.02
N ILE A 86 -3.23 -7.89 2.39
CA ILE A 86 -2.57 -9.18 2.13
C ILE A 86 -2.37 -10.04 3.38
N GLY A 87 -2.54 -9.48 4.58
CA GLY A 87 -2.22 -10.15 5.83
C GLY A 87 -0.71 -10.39 5.98
N LYS A 88 -0.33 -11.58 6.45
CA LYS A 88 1.07 -11.95 6.69
C LYS A 88 1.83 -12.13 5.36
N SER A 89 2.94 -11.42 5.24
CA SER A 89 3.89 -11.63 4.14
C SER A 89 4.62 -12.97 4.27
N PRO A 90 4.64 -13.81 3.22
CA PRO A 90 5.33 -15.09 3.23
C PRO A 90 6.85 -14.95 3.02
N ARG A 91 7.29 -13.90 2.33
CA ARG A 91 8.67 -13.73 1.86
C ARG A 91 9.37 -12.48 2.39
N LEU A 92 8.65 -11.59 3.06
CA LEU A 92 9.15 -10.31 3.55
C LEU A 92 9.75 -9.44 2.42
N ASP A 93 9.11 -9.48 1.25
CA ASP A 93 9.46 -8.71 0.05
C ASP A 93 8.45 -7.56 -0.17
N PRO A 94 8.84 -6.29 0.07
CA PRO A 94 7.90 -5.18 0.00
C PRO A 94 7.29 -4.97 -1.40
N MET A 95 8.06 -5.16 -2.47
CA MET A 95 7.58 -4.94 -3.84
C MET A 95 6.58 -6.02 -4.24
N GLU A 96 6.85 -7.28 -3.89
CA GLU A 96 5.90 -8.38 -4.09
C GLU A 96 4.59 -8.14 -3.32
N ASP A 97 4.70 -7.77 -2.05
CA ASP A 97 3.54 -7.55 -1.18
C ASP A 97 2.69 -6.36 -1.65
N ILE A 98 3.33 -5.28 -2.11
CA ILE A 98 2.64 -4.15 -2.75
C ILE A 98 1.90 -4.61 -4.00
N ARG A 99 2.57 -5.37 -4.89
CA ARG A 99 1.94 -5.87 -6.12
C ARG A 99 0.72 -6.74 -5.80
N ARG A 100 0.82 -7.62 -4.81
CA ARG A 100 -0.29 -8.47 -4.35
C ARG A 100 -1.45 -7.63 -3.81
N ALA A 101 -1.17 -6.60 -3.01
CA ALA A 101 -2.19 -5.72 -2.46
C ALA A 101 -2.88 -4.88 -3.54
N VAL A 102 -2.10 -4.26 -4.43
CA VAL A 102 -2.61 -3.48 -5.56
C VAL A 102 -3.48 -4.35 -6.46
N ASN A 103 -3.02 -5.54 -6.86
CA ASN A 103 -3.82 -6.43 -7.71
C ASN A 103 -5.11 -6.89 -7.03
N ARG A 104 -5.07 -7.17 -5.71
CA ARG A 104 -6.28 -7.53 -4.96
C ARG A 104 -7.29 -6.39 -4.98
N ILE A 105 -6.87 -5.15 -4.74
CA ILE A 105 -7.76 -3.99 -4.81
C ILE A 105 -8.21 -3.74 -6.25
N ALA A 106 -7.33 -3.88 -7.23
CA ALA A 106 -7.63 -3.64 -8.65
C ALA A 106 -8.75 -4.55 -9.16
N PHE A 107 -8.68 -5.85 -8.84
CA PHE A 107 -9.52 -6.88 -9.46
C PHE A 107 -10.55 -7.56 -8.54
N ALA A 108 -10.39 -7.45 -7.22
CA ALA A 108 -11.29 -8.06 -6.24
C ALA A 108 -11.42 -7.19 -4.96
N PRO A 109 -11.74 -5.89 -5.07
CA PRO A 109 -11.79 -4.97 -3.94
C PRO A 109 -12.80 -5.39 -2.86
N GLU A 110 -13.88 -6.07 -3.23
CA GLU A 110 -14.90 -6.62 -2.32
C GLU A 110 -14.36 -7.69 -1.36
N THR A 111 -13.17 -8.22 -1.63
CA THR A 111 -12.49 -9.19 -0.76
C THR A 111 -11.61 -8.52 0.30
N VAL A 112 -11.49 -7.20 0.28
CA VAL A 112 -10.78 -6.40 1.28
C VAL A 112 -11.79 -5.98 2.35
N ALA A 113 -11.50 -6.32 3.61
CA ALA A 113 -12.40 -5.97 4.70
C ALA A 113 -12.55 -4.44 4.82
N PRO A 114 -13.76 -3.94 5.12
CA PRO A 114 -14.06 -2.51 5.11
C PRO A 114 -13.33 -1.72 6.21
N ASP A 115 -13.20 -0.41 5.99
CA ASP A 115 -12.40 0.51 6.82
C ASP A 115 -12.89 0.62 8.28
N ASP A 116 -14.11 0.22 8.61
CA ASP A 116 -14.67 0.20 9.98
C ASP A 116 -14.26 -1.04 10.79
N GLU A 117 -13.93 -2.16 10.12
CA GLU A 117 -13.34 -3.35 10.75
C GLU A 117 -11.84 -3.18 11.08
N ASN A 118 -11.17 -2.16 10.53
CA ASN A 118 -9.76 -1.80 10.84
C ASN A 118 -9.51 -1.57 12.34
N ARG A 119 -10.54 -1.15 13.09
CA ARG A 119 -10.41 -0.73 14.50
C ARG A 119 -9.94 -1.82 15.47
N LYS A 120 -10.05 -3.11 15.11
CA LYS A 120 -9.74 -4.23 16.03
C LYS A 120 -8.36 -4.88 15.83
N VAL A 121 -7.69 -4.66 14.70
CA VAL A 121 -6.48 -5.44 14.32
C VAL A 121 -5.25 -4.57 14.01
N CYS A 122 -5.43 -3.25 13.86
CA CYS A 122 -4.33 -2.34 13.49
C CYS A 122 -3.58 -1.81 14.72
N HIS A 123 -2.41 -2.37 15.04
CA HIS A 123 -1.65 -2.01 16.26
C HIS A 123 -0.74 -0.79 16.11
N ASN A 124 -0.55 -0.23 14.92
CA ASN A 124 0.43 0.86 14.71
C ASN A 124 0.24 1.68 13.41
N CYS A 125 -0.96 1.67 12.81
CA CYS A 125 -1.14 2.09 11.42
C CYS A 125 -1.34 3.59 11.20
N GLY A 126 -1.54 4.39 12.27
CA GLY A 126 -1.79 5.83 12.12
C GLY A 126 -2.99 6.17 11.24
N CYS A 127 -3.87 5.19 10.96
CA CYS A 127 -4.93 5.28 9.97
C CYS A 127 -6.03 6.30 10.30
N GLY A 128 -5.97 6.93 11.48
CA GLY A 128 -6.98 7.87 11.95
C GLY A 128 -8.30 7.15 12.20
N CYS A 129 -8.62 6.92 13.47
CA CYS A 129 -9.95 6.48 13.88
C CYS A 129 -10.99 7.59 13.74
#